data_AF-A0A0F8YWZ4-F1
#
_entry.id   AF-A0A0F8YWZ4-F1
#
_cell.length_a   1.000
_cell.length_b   1.000
_cell.length_c   1.000
_cell.angle_alpha   90.00
_cell.angle_beta   90.00
_cell.angle_gamma   90.00
#
_symmetry.space_group_name_H-M   'P 1'
#
loop_
_entity.id
_entity.type
_entity.pdbx_description
1 polymer ?
#
loop_
_entity_poly.entity_id
_entity_poly.type
_entity_poly.pdbx_seq_one_letter_code
_entity_poly.pdbx_strand_id
1 'polypeptide(L)'
;MLETVFLIVFAMIGLSLLLNLWRLVVGPSVPDRILALDTMYINTIALIILYGSQTGNSKGVATKLKEQAESRGLAVKLVSMADYKPTALKKEKFLTVVVSTYGEGEPPEDAEALHEFLATKKAPKLDGVKIAVIGLGDSSYEFFCQTAKDFEQRLNKLGAETVYQRADLD
;
A
#
# COMPACT_ATOMS: atom_id res chain seq x y z
N MET A 1 23.91 -24.57 -17.58
CA MET A 1 23.08 -23.48 -18.15
C MET A 1 22.56 -22.53 -17.08
N LEU A 2 21.89 -23.00 -16.00
CA LEU A 2 21.34 -22.12 -14.96
C LEU A 2 22.42 -21.29 -14.22
N GLU A 3 23.55 -21.91 -13.85
CA GLU A 3 24.65 -21.21 -13.17
C GLU A 3 25.25 -20.07 -14.01
N THR A 4 25.45 -20.29 -15.30
CA THR A 4 25.97 -19.28 -16.23
C THR A 4 25.00 -18.11 -16.37
N VAL A 5 23.69 -18.39 -16.39
CA VAL A 5 22.64 -17.36 -16.42
C VAL A 5 22.69 -16.52 -15.14
N PHE A 6 22.78 -17.14 -13.96
CA PHE A 6 22.91 -16.39 -12.71
C PHE A 6 24.15 -15.49 -12.71
N LEU A 7 25.31 -16.02 -13.14
CA LEU A 7 26.57 -15.27 -13.18
C LEU A 7 26.48 -14.05 -14.10
N ILE A 8 25.86 -14.20 -15.28
CA ILE A 8 25.63 -13.09 -16.22
C ILE A 8 24.66 -12.06 -15.63
N VAL A 9 23.56 -12.49 -15.02
CA VAL A 9 22.57 -11.58 -14.40
C VAL A 9 23.21 -10.78 -13.26
N PHE A 10 23.96 -11.44 -12.37
CA PHE A 10 24.67 -10.75 -11.29
C PHE A 10 25.72 -9.76 -11.81
N ALA A 11 26.47 -10.13 -12.87
CA ALA A 11 27.43 -9.23 -13.49
C ALA A 11 26.75 -7.99 -14.12
N MET A 12 25.61 -8.17 -14.78
CA MET A 12 24.84 -7.07 -15.38
C MET A 12 24.24 -6.13 -14.32
N ILE A 13 23.67 -6.68 -13.25
CA ILE A 13 23.15 -5.88 -12.13
C ILE A 13 24.28 -5.11 -11.46
N GLY A 14 25.42 -5.77 -11.21
CA GLY A 14 26.61 -5.13 -10.63
C GLY A 14 27.13 -3.98 -11.49
N LEU A 15 27.26 -4.18 -12.80
CA LEU A 15 27.66 -3.14 -13.73
C LEU A 15 26.66 -1.97 -13.75
N SER A 16 25.35 -2.26 -13.77
CA SER A 16 24.30 -1.24 -13.73
C SER A 16 24.37 -0.38 -12.46
N LEU A 17 24.56 -1.00 -11.29
CA LEU A 17 24.72 -0.29 -10.01
C LEU A 17 25.98 0.59 -10.00
N LEU A 18 27.10 0.10 -10.53
CA LEU A 18 28.34 0.86 -10.65
C LEU A 18 28.18 2.09 -11.57
N LEU A 19 27.50 1.92 -12.71
CA LEU A 19 27.22 3.02 -13.63
C LEU A 19 26.27 4.06 -13.01
N ASN A 20 25.27 3.63 -12.25
CA ASN A 20 24.39 4.56 -11.54
C ASN A 20 25.13 5.30 -10.41
N LEU A 21 26.03 4.62 -9.68
CA LEU A 21 26.85 5.26 -8.67
C LEU A 21 27.82 6.28 -9.28
N TRP A 22 28.43 5.96 -10.43
CA TRP A 22 29.24 6.90 -11.20
C TRP A 22 28.41 8.12 -11.63
N ARG A 23 27.19 7.90 -12.14
CA ARG A 23 26.27 8.98 -12.54
C ARG A 23 25.84 9.85 -11.36
N LEU A 24 25.69 9.28 -10.16
CA LEU A 24 25.35 10.01 -8.94
C LEU A 24 26.47 10.99 -8.52
N VAL A 25 27.74 10.60 -8.69
CA VAL A 25 28.90 11.42 -8.30
C VAL A 25 29.27 12.43 -9.38
N VAL A 26 29.29 12.01 -10.65
CA VAL A 26 29.83 12.79 -11.78
C VAL A 26 28.73 13.51 -12.57
N GLY A 27 27.45 13.22 -12.31
CA GLY A 27 26.32 13.81 -13.02
C GLY A 27 26.40 15.35 -13.06
N PRO A 28 26.26 15.99 -14.23
CA PRO A 28 26.47 17.43 -14.41
C PRO A 28 25.39 18.27 -13.73
N SER A 29 24.20 17.71 -13.52
CA SER A 29 23.04 18.41 -12.96
C SER A 29 22.47 17.67 -11.74
N VAL A 30 21.82 18.40 -10.83
CA VAL A 30 21.09 17.81 -9.69
C VAL A 30 19.99 16.84 -10.15
N PRO A 31 19.18 17.14 -11.19
CA PRO A 31 18.21 16.19 -11.73
C PRO A 31 18.82 14.84 -12.18
N ASP A 32 20.01 14.85 -12.80
CA ASP A 32 20.68 13.61 -13.23
C ASP A 32 21.05 12.70 -12.06
N ARG A 33 21.44 13.32 -10.94
CA ARG A 33 21.81 12.63 -9.71
C ARG A 33 20.58 12.07 -8.99
N ILE A 34 19.47 12.81 -8.97
CA ILE A 34 18.19 12.34 -8.43
C ILE A 34 17.67 11.14 -9.25
N LEU A 35 17.73 11.21 -10.58
CA LEU A 35 17.35 10.09 -11.45
C LEU A 35 18.24 8.85 -11.25
N ALA A 36 19.54 9.05 -11.03
CA ALA A 36 20.45 7.95 -10.70
C ALA A 36 20.07 7.30 -9.36
N LEU A 37 19.73 8.10 -8.35
CA LEU A 37 19.24 7.62 -7.06
C LEU A 37 17.92 6.84 -7.19
N ASP A 38 16.97 7.36 -7.96
CA ASP A 38 15.68 6.69 -8.25
C ASP A 38 15.87 5.39 -9.04
N THR A 39 16.88 5.31 -9.91
CA THR A 39 17.20 4.10 -10.69
C THR A 39 17.89 3.03 -9.83
N MET A 40 18.69 3.45 -8.84
CA MET A 40 19.28 2.55 -7.84
C MET A 40 18.25 2.03 -6.84
N TYR A 41 17.14 2.75 -6.66
CA TYR A 41 16.01 2.31 -5.87
C TYR A 41 15.13 1.38 -6.71
N ILE A 42 15.21 0.08 -6.48
CA ILE A 42 14.26 -0.86 -7.10
C ILE A 42 12.87 -0.53 -6.55
N ASN A 43 12.06 0.18 -7.34
CA ASN A 43 10.61 0.25 -7.14
C ASN A 43 10.04 -1.13 -7.46
N THR A 44 10.21 -2.04 -6.52
CA THR A 44 9.51 -3.31 -6.55
C THR A 44 8.04 -2.97 -6.46
N ILE A 45 7.21 -3.55 -7.33
CA ILE A 45 5.76 -3.40 -7.24
C ILE A 45 5.34 -4.06 -5.94
N ALA A 46 5.18 -3.25 -4.90
CA ALA A 46 4.89 -3.70 -3.55
C ALA A 46 3.39 -3.66 -3.29
N LEU A 47 2.89 -4.67 -2.57
CA LEU A 47 1.57 -4.63 -1.97
C LEU A 47 1.64 -3.70 -0.76
N ILE A 48 0.82 -2.64 -0.76
CA ILE A 48 0.66 -1.78 0.40
C ILE A 48 -0.53 -2.28 1.22
N ILE A 49 -0.29 -2.58 2.50
CA ILE A 49 -1.35 -2.91 3.45
C ILE A 49 -1.47 -1.73 4.42
N LEU A 50 -2.59 -1.01 4.36
CA LEU A 50 -2.95 0.02 5.30
C LEU A 50 -3.83 -0.58 6.39
N TYR A 51 -3.51 -0.27 7.65
CA TYR A 51 -4.35 -0.68 8.78
C TYR A 51 -4.86 0.51 9.58
N GLY A 52 -6.11 0.40 10.03
CA GLY A 52 -6.70 1.27 11.05
C GLY A 52 -7.24 0.43 12.21
N SER A 53 -6.80 0.69 13.44
CA SER A 53 -7.09 -0.12 14.62
C SER A 53 -7.03 0.67 15.93
N GLN A 54 -8.08 0.62 16.75
CA GLN A 54 -8.03 1.20 18.11
C GLN A 54 -7.36 0.27 19.12
N THR A 55 -7.76 -1.01 19.16
CA THR A 55 -7.27 -1.99 20.16
C THR A 55 -6.20 -2.93 19.62
N GLY A 56 -5.81 -2.79 18.34
CA GLY A 56 -4.75 -3.59 17.71
C GLY A 56 -5.23 -4.85 17.00
N ASN A 57 -6.52 -5.20 17.01
CA ASN A 57 -7.06 -6.38 16.31
C ASN A 57 -6.81 -6.31 14.80
N SER A 58 -7.20 -5.20 14.15
CA SER A 58 -6.98 -4.97 12.71
C SER A 58 -5.50 -4.95 12.37
N LYS A 59 -4.66 -4.39 13.24
CA LYS A 59 -3.19 -4.45 13.10
C LYS A 59 -2.68 -5.89 13.14
N GLY A 60 -3.21 -6.72 14.02
CA GLY A 60 -2.89 -8.15 14.10
C GLY A 60 -3.26 -8.90 12.82
N VAL A 61 -4.46 -8.67 12.29
CA VAL A 61 -4.91 -9.24 11.01
C VAL A 61 -4.02 -8.78 9.85
N ALA A 62 -3.72 -7.48 9.78
CA ALA A 62 -2.87 -6.91 8.73
C ALA A 62 -1.43 -7.45 8.80
N THR A 63 -0.91 -7.71 9.99
CA THR A 63 0.42 -8.32 10.20
C THR A 63 0.45 -9.76 9.71
N LYS A 64 -0.56 -10.57 10.05
CA LYS A 64 -0.68 -11.95 9.53
C LYS A 64 -0.81 -11.97 8.01
N LEU A 65 -1.58 -11.04 7.44
CA LEU A 65 -1.72 -10.90 5.99
C LEU A 65 -0.37 -10.56 5.32
N LYS A 66 0.41 -9.66 5.93
CA LYS A 66 1.77 -9.35 5.48
C LYS A 66 2.64 -10.60 5.44
N GLU A 67 2.72 -11.35 6.55
CA GLU A 67 3.54 -12.56 6.64
C GLU A 67 3.14 -13.60 5.58
N GLN A 68 1.83 -13.81 5.38
CA GLN A 68 1.31 -14.71 4.36
C GLN A 68 1.64 -14.25 2.94
N ALA A 69 1.57 -12.96 2.65
CA ALA A 69 1.92 -12.43 1.34
C ALA A 69 3.44 -12.50 1.09
N GLU A 70 4.27 -12.18 2.09
CA GLU A 70 5.73 -12.28 2.01
C GLU A 70 6.21 -13.72 1.82
N SER A 71 5.60 -14.69 2.52
CA SER A 71 5.89 -16.13 2.31
C SER A 71 5.56 -16.63 0.90
N ARG A 72 4.73 -15.90 0.14
CA ARG A 72 4.44 -16.16 -1.28
C ARG A 72 5.35 -15.38 -2.22
N GLY A 73 6.37 -14.70 -1.70
CA GLY A 73 7.36 -13.95 -2.47
C GLY A 73 6.91 -12.54 -2.85
N LEU A 74 5.85 -12.00 -2.26
CA LEU A 74 5.41 -10.62 -2.51
C LEU A 74 6.21 -9.64 -1.64
N ALA A 75 6.67 -8.55 -2.23
CA ALA A 75 7.15 -7.41 -1.45
C ALA A 75 5.95 -6.71 -0.82
N VAL A 76 5.91 -6.61 0.51
CA VAL A 76 4.78 -6.02 1.24
C VAL A 76 5.25 -4.89 2.14
N LYS A 77 4.50 -3.79 2.13
CA LYS A 77 4.68 -2.69 3.06
C LYS A 77 3.42 -2.55 3.91
N LEU A 78 3.55 -2.80 5.21
CA LEU A 78 2.51 -2.58 6.19
C LEU A 78 2.66 -1.19 6.81
N VAL A 79 1.60 -0.38 6.79
CA VAL A 79 1.63 1.01 7.25
C VAL A 79 0.36 1.32 8.06
N SER A 80 0.52 2.04 9.17
CA SER A 80 -0.61 2.65 9.89
C SER A 80 -1.25 3.72 9.01
N MET A 81 -2.58 3.81 9.00
CA MET A 81 -3.26 4.90 8.29
C MET A 81 -2.87 6.28 8.81
N ALA A 82 -2.53 6.41 10.10
CA ALA A 82 -2.10 7.68 10.70
C ALA A 82 -0.78 8.20 10.10
N ASP A 83 0.11 7.28 9.72
CA ASP A 83 1.43 7.59 9.15
C ASP A 83 1.41 7.66 7.62
N TYR A 84 0.29 7.32 6.99
CA TYR A 84 0.19 7.20 5.54
C TYR A 84 -0.14 8.54 4.89
N LYS A 85 0.65 8.92 3.87
CA LYS A 85 0.42 10.15 3.09
C LYS A 85 -0.63 9.90 2.00
N PRO A 86 -1.83 10.51 2.06
CA PRO A 86 -2.89 10.20 1.11
C PRO A 86 -2.55 10.52 -0.36
N THR A 87 -1.64 11.48 -0.59
CA THR A 87 -1.16 11.83 -1.93
C THR A 87 -0.32 10.75 -2.59
N ALA A 88 0.14 9.74 -1.83
CA ALA A 88 0.87 8.59 -2.33
C ALA A 88 -0.05 7.55 -3.00
N LEU A 89 -1.36 7.53 -2.70
CA LEU A 89 -2.31 6.51 -3.20
C LEU A 89 -2.24 6.31 -4.72
N LYS A 90 -2.13 7.39 -5.49
CA LYS A 90 -2.06 7.36 -6.97
C LYS A 90 -0.80 6.68 -7.53
N LYS A 91 0.25 6.52 -6.70
CA LYS A 91 1.49 5.86 -7.08
C LYS A 91 1.44 4.36 -6.83
N GLU A 92 0.54 3.92 -5.95
CA GLU A 92 0.40 2.51 -5.60
C GLU A 92 -0.27 1.73 -6.73
N LYS A 93 0.04 0.45 -6.83
CA LYS A 93 -0.60 -0.46 -7.79
C LYS A 93 -1.52 -1.47 -7.11
N PHE A 94 -1.12 -1.96 -5.94
CA PHE A 94 -1.87 -2.90 -5.15
C PHE A 94 -1.99 -2.37 -3.72
N LEU A 95 -3.23 -2.16 -3.28
CA LEU A 95 -3.57 -1.61 -1.99
C LEU A 95 -4.54 -2.55 -1.27
N THR A 96 -4.26 -2.87 -0.01
CA THR A 96 -5.20 -3.56 0.87
C THR A 96 -5.48 -2.70 2.08
N VAL A 97 -6.76 -2.54 2.39
CA VAL A 97 -7.24 -1.78 3.55
C VAL A 97 -7.73 -2.79 4.59
N VAL A 98 -7.21 -2.71 5.81
CA VAL A 98 -7.63 -3.54 6.95
C VAL A 98 -8.08 -2.61 8.07
N VAL A 99 -9.38 -2.47 8.30
CA VAL A 99 -9.90 -1.42 9.18
C VAL A 99 -11.00 -1.95 10.09
N SER A 100 -10.95 -1.55 11.35
CA SER A 100 -12.03 -1.79 12.31
C SER A 100 -13.10 -0.70 12.20
N THR A 101 -14.30 -0.97 12.71
CA THR A 101 -15.35 0.04 12.90
C THR A 101 -15.61 0.25 14.39
N TYR A 102 -15.81 1.50 14.80
CA TYR A 102 -16.09 1.91 16.18
C TYR A 102 -17.43 2.64 16.29
N GLY A 103 -18.05 2.54 17.47
CA GLY A 103 -19.27 3.28 17.81
C GLY A 103 -20.37 3.10 16.78
N GLU A 104 -20.84 4.22 16.23
CA GLU A 104 -21.95 4.30 15.27
C GLU A 104 -21.47 4.27 13.81
N GLY A 105 -20.47 3.43 13.51
CA GLY A 105 -19.92 3.29 12.15
C GLY A 105 -18.67 4.11 11.87
N GLU A 106 -18.07 4.69 12.90
CA GLU A 106 -16.92 5.60 12.81
C GLU A 106 -15.60 4.84 12.57
N PRO A 107 -14.67 5.43 11.81
CA PRO A 107 -13.32 4.90 11.72
C PRO A 107 -12.60 4.98 13.08
N PRO A 108 -11.60 4.12 13.33
CA PRO A 108 -10.66 4.31 14.44
C PRO A 108 -9.85 5.59 14.25
N GLU A 109 -9.30 6.11 15.34
CA GLU A 109 -8.59 7.40 15.39
C GLU A 109 -7.44 7.46 14.37
N ASP A 110 -6.74 6.34 14.16
CA ASP A 110 -5.64 6.24 13.20
C ASP A 110 -6.10 6.27 11.73
N ALA A 111 -7.39 6.04 11.45
CA ALA A 111 -7.97 6.03 10.11
C ALA A 111 -8.81 7.29 9.79
N GLU A 112 -9.19 8.09 10.78
CA GLU A 112 -10.05 9.27 10.63
C GLU A 112 -9.54 10.24 9.54
N ALA A 113 -8.31 10.70 9.67
CA ALA A 113 -7.74 11.69 8.75
C ALA A 113 -7.71 11.20 7.29
N LEU A 114 -7.41 9.91 7.07
CA LEU A 114 -7.42 9.32 5.74
C LEU A 114 -8.85 9.18 5.22
N HIS A 115 -9.77 8.72 6.06
CA HIS A 115 -11.18 8.55 5.72
C HIS A 115 -11.81 9.88 5.28
N GLU A 116 -11.59 10.95 6.03
CA GLU A 116 -12.05 12.30 5.69
C GLU A 116 -11.41 12.82 4.40
N PHE A 117 -10.09 12.66 4.24
CA PHE A 117 -9.38 13.13 3.06
C PHE A 117 -9.96 12.53 1.76
N LEU A 118 -10.32 11.25 1.77
CA LEU A 118 -10.91 10.55 0.63
C LEU A 118 -12.29 11.09 0.23
N ALA A 119 -13.03 11.78 1.11
CA ALA A 119 -14.27 12.47 0.75
C ALA A 119 -14.05 13.83 0.08
N THR A 120 -12.85 14.40 0.20
CA THR A 120 -12.59 15.75 -0.30
C THR A 120 -12.37 15.77 -1.81
N LYS A 121 -12.62 16.92 -2.44
CA LYS A 121 -12.27 17.16 -3.85
C LYS A 121 -10.76 17.12 -4.14
N LYS A 122 -9.92 17.10 -3.09
CA LYS A 122 -8.45 17.02 -3.20
C LYS A 122 -7.96 15.57 -3.30
N ALA A 123 -8.84 14.59 -3.09
CA ALA A 123 -8.50 13.18 -3.23
C ALA A 123 -8.02 12.90 -4.68
N PRO A 124 -6.89 12.19 -4.84
CA PRO A 124 -6.38 11.89 -6.17
C PRO A 124 -7.26 10.85 -6.87
N LYS A 125 -7.27 10.88 -8.20
CA LYS A 125 -7.77 9.75 -8.99
C LYS A 125 -6.87 8.54 -8.81
N LEU A 126 -7.49 7.36 -8.74
CA LEU A 126 -6.86 6.08 -8.45
C LEU A 126 -6.93 5.14 -9.66
N ASP A 127 -6.88 5.70 -10.87
CA ASP A 127 -6.97 4.95 -12.12
C ASP A 127 -5.87 3.87 -12.19
N GLY A 128 -6.29 2.61 -12.25
CA GLY A 128 -5.38 1.45 -12.30
C GLY A 128 -4.79 1.04 -10.95
N VAL A 129 -5.29 1.57 -9.83
CA VAL A 129 -5.01 1.04 -8.48
C VAL A 129 -5.96 -0.11 -8.20
N LYS A 130 -5.41 -1.27 -7.84
CA LYS A 130 -6.18 -2.46 -7.46
C LYS A 130 -6.32 -2.54 -5.95
N ILE A 131 -7.55 -2.66 -5.46
CA ILE A 131 -7.87 -2.63 -4.03
C ILE A 131 -8.50 -3.94 -3.55
N ALA A 132 -8.22 -4.27 -2.29
CA ALA A 132 -8.97 -5.22 -1.50
C ALA A 132 -9.25 -4.60 -0.12
N VAL A 133 -10.39 -4.91 0.48
CA VAL A 133 -10.80 -4.34 1.77
C VAL A 133 -11.20 -5.46 2.73
N ILE A 134 -10.72 -5.37 3.96
CA ILE A 134 -11.03 -6.26 5.08
C ILE A 134 -11.55 -5.39 6.22
N GLY A 135 -12.82 -5.56 6.56
CA GLY A 135 -13.46 -4.94 7.71
C GLY A 135 -13.37 -5.84 8.92
N LEU A 136 -13.14 -5.26 10.09
CA LEU A 136 -13.38 -5.89 11.38
C LEU A 136 -14.50 -5.13 12.07
N GLY A 137 -15.53 -5.83 12.53
CA GLY A 137 -16.66 -5.26 13.23
C GLY A 137 -17.29 -6.29 14.15
N ASP A 138 -18.45 -5.95 14.70
CA ASP A 138 -19.28 -6.86 15.47
C ASP A 138 -20.70 -6.76 14.92
N SER A 139 -21.27 -7.88 14.48
CA SER A 139 -22.59 -7.95 13.83
C SER A 139 -23.75 -7.62 14.78
N SER A 140 -23.49 -7.56 16.09
CA SER A 140 -24.44 -7.12 17.12
C SER A 140 -24.71 -5.60 17.07
N TYR A 141 -23.83 -4.83 16.41
CA TYR A 141 -24.00 -3.39 16.22
C TYR A 141 -24.71 -3.10 14.90
N GLU A 142 -25.48 -2.01 14.87
CA GLU A 142 -26.23 -1.59 13.68
C GLU A 142 -25.30 -1.35 12.48
N PHE A 143 -24.14 -0.74 12.72
CA PHE A 143 -23.17 -0.34 11.71
C PHE A 143 -22.04 -1.37 11.49
N PHE A 144 -22.40 -2.65 11.31
CA PHE A 144 -21.43 -3.72 11.09
C PHE A 144 -20.47 -3.42 9.91
N CYS A 145 -19.16 -3.34 10.18
CA CYS A 145 -18.10 -3.05 9.22
C CYS A 145 -18.32 -1.79 8.35
N GLN A 146 -19.01 -0.76 8.88
CA GLN A 146 -19.37 0.43 8.11
C GLN A 146 -18.14 1.18 7.56
N THR A 147 -17.09 1.32 8.35
CA THR A 147 -15.85 1.98 7.91
C THR A 147 -15.23 1.29 6.70
N ALA A 148 -15.23 -0.05 6.67
CA ALA A 148 -14.71 -0.81 5.55
C ALA A 148 -15.56 -0.60 4.27
N LYS A 149 -16.89 -0.57 4.42
CA LYS A 149 -17.82 -0.22 3.33
C LYS A 149 -17.52 1.18 2.78
N ASP A 150 -17.28 2.15 3.67
CA ASP A 150 -17.01 3.53 3.28
C ASP A 150 -15.69 3.66 2.52
N PHE A 151 -14.62 3.00 2.98
CA PHE A 151 -13.34 2.95 2.25
C PHE A 151 -13.50 2.35 0.86
N GLU A 152 -14.12 1.17 0.76
CA GLU A 152 -14.33 0.51 -0.53
C GLU A 152 -15.11 1.41 -1.50
N GLN A 153 -16.22 1.99 -1.05
CA GLN A 153 -17.04 2.88 -1.88
C GLN A 153 -16.27 4.13 -2.33
N ARG A 154 -15.53 4.78 -1.42
CA ARG A 154 -14.77 6.00 -1.75
C ARG A 154 -13.63 5.71 -2.70
N LEU A 155 -12.87 4.63 -2.48
CA LEU A 155 -11.76 4.24 -3.35
C LEU A 155 -12.26 3.88 -4.76
N ASN A 156 -13.37 3.13 -4.87
CA ASN A 156 -13.99 2.82 -6.16
C ASN A 156 -14.51 4.09 -6.87
N LYS A 157 -15.12 5.04 -6.14
CA LYS A 157 -15.54 6.34 -6.70
C LYS A 157 -14.37 7.16 -7.24
N LEU A 158 -13.16 6.98 -6.69
CA LEU A 158 -11.94 7.63 -7.16
C LEU A 158 -11.28 6.92 -8.35
N GLY A 159 -11.82 5.80 -8.83
CA GLY A 159 -11.34 5.07 -10.00
C GLY A 159 -10.52 3.82 -9.69
N ALA A 160 -10.42 3.40 -8.42
CA ALA A 160 -9.79 2.15 -8.06
C ALA A 160 -10.63 0.94 -8.51
N GLU A 161 -9.97 -0.19 -8.77
CA GLU A 161 -10.60 -1.46 -9.14
C GLU A 161 -10.58 -2.42 -7.93
N THR A 162 -11.75 -2.80 -7.43
CA THR A 162 -11.85 -3.83 -6.39
C THR A 162 -11.58 -5.21 -7.01
N VAL A 163 -10.48 -5.85 -6.62
CA VAL A 163 -10.04 -7.13 -7.22
C VAL A 163 -10.58 -8.36 -6.48
N TYR A 164 -11.06 -8.18 -5.26
CA TYR A 164 -11.62 -9.26 -4.45
C TYR A 164 -12.77 -8.73 -3.61
N GLN A 165 -13.79 -9.56 -3.38
CA GLN A 165 -14.92 -9.18 -2.56
C GLN A 165 -14.46 -8.80 -1.15
N ARG A 166 -14.97 -7.67 -0.63
CA ARG A 166 -14.71 -7.24 0.74
C ARG A 166 -15.01 -8.37 1.73
N ALA A 167 -14.08 -8.60 2.64
CA ALA A 167 -14.27 -9.52 3.76
C ALA A 167 -14.69 -8.72 4.99
N ASP A 168 -15.90 -8.95 5.49
CA ASP A 168 -16.38 -8.38 6.75
C ASP A 168 -16.21 -9.45 7.83
N LEU A 169 -15.31 -9.20 8.79
CA LEU A 169 -14.99 -10.11 9.89
C LEU A 169 -15.76 -9.69 11.14
N ASP A 170 -16.41 -10.67 11.76
CA ASP A 170 -17.12 -10.59 13.04
C ASP A 170 -16.23 -11.19 14.15
#